data_AF-A0A834M7E6-F1
#
_entry.id   AF-A0A834M7E6-F1
#
_cell.length_a   1.000
_cell.length_b   1.000
_cell.length_c   1.000
_cell.angle_alpha   90.00
_cell.angle_beta   90.00
_cell.angle_gamma   90.00
#
_symmetry.space_group_name_H-M   'P 1'
#
loop_
_entity.id
_entity.type
_entity.pdbx_description
1 polymer ?
#
loop_
_entity_poly.entity_id
_entity_poly.type
_entity_poly.pdbx_seq_one_letter_code
_entity_poly.pdbx_strand_id
1 'polypeptide(L)'
;MRKPILIFLVIVLLVMGEVECRRKILRGRKAVTRTYMKPLAVPAWAIVLLVAIGQIIIVSLLYLLLKAVILDRPVKPSYTIEPMVRPVESSP
;
A
#
# COMPACT_ATOMS: atom_id res chain seq x y z
N MET A 1 17.21 -6.75 4.40
CA MET A 1 16.16 -5.92 3.76
C MET A 1 16.01 -6.14 2.24
N ARG A 2 16.32 -7.33 1.68
CA ARG A 2 16.28 -7.60 0.22
C ARG A 2 15.05 -8.37 -0.28
N LYS A 3 14.35 -9.03 0.65
CA LYS A 3 13.19 -9.90 0.39
C LYS A 3 11.98 -9.19 -0.28
N PRO A 4 11.59 -7.95 0.08
CA PRO A 4 10.42 -7.32 -0.56
C PRO A 4 10.70 -6.91 -2.01
N ILE A 5 11.94 -6.53 -2.33
CA ILE A 5 12.34 -6.18 -3.70
C ILE A 5 12.27 -7.41 -4.61
N LEU A 6 12.67 -8.58 -4.11
CA LEU A 6 12.56 -9.84 -4.85
C LEU A 6 11.11 -10.20 -5.15
N ILE A 7 10.19 -10.00 -4.20
CA ILE A 7 8.76 -10.26 -4.40
C ILE A 7 8.18 -9.31 -5.46
N PHE A 8 8.50 -8.02 -5.37
CA PHE A 8 8.07 -7.03 -6.36
C PHE A 8 8.62 -7.33 -7.76
N LEU A 9 9.89 -7.72 -7.85
CA LEU A 9 10.54 -8.11 -9.11
C LEU A 9 9.88 -9.35 -9.74
N VAL A 10 9.51 -10.34 -8.93
CA VAL A 10 8.81 -11.56 -9.39
C VAL A 10 7.42 -11.22 -9.93
N ILE A 11 6.69 -10.31 -9.28
CA ILE A 11 5.38 -9.84 -9.75
C ILE A 11 5.52 -9.10 -11.09
N VAL A 12 6.52 -8.22 -11.22
CA VAL A 12 6.79 -7.49 -12.48
C VAL A 12 7.16 -8.44 -13.61
N LEU A 13 8.00 -9.45 -13.35
CA LEU A 13 8.37 -10.46 -14.35
C LEU A 13 7.17 -11.28 -14.82
N LEU A 14 6.24 -11.62 -13.92
CA LEU A 14 5.03 -12.38 -14.27
C LEU A 14 4.12 -11.59 -15.22
N VAL A 15 3.95 -10.29 -14.97
CA VAL A 15 3.07 -9.43 -15.78
C VAL A 15 3.71 -9.07 -17.13
N MET A 16 5.04 -9.04 -17.21
CA MET A 16 5.79 -8.70 -18.44
C MET A 16 5.43 -9.62 -19.63
N GLY A 17 5.20 -10.91 -19.38
CA GLY A 17 4.85 -11.88 -20.43
C GLY A 17 3.54 -11.57 -21.14
N GLU A 18 2.56 -11.06 -20.40
CA GLU A 18 1.24 -10.70 -20.94
C GLU A 18 1.30 -9.40 -21.74
N VAL A 19 2.12 -8.44 -21.29
CA VAL A 19 2.35 -7.17 -21.98
C VAL A 19 3.05 -7.39 -23.32
N GLU A 20 4.03 -8.28 -23.37
CA GLU A 20 4.71 -8.64 -24.62
C GLU A 20 3.78 -9.29 -25.64
N CYS A 21 2.88 -10.17 -25.19
CA CYS A 21 1.94 -10.85 -26.06
C CYS A 21 0.95 -9.85 -26.68
N ARG A 22 0.36 -8.98 -25.84
CA ARG A 22 -0.53 -7.90 -26.29
C ARG A 22 0.18 -6.95 -27.26
N ARG A 23 1.45 -6.61 -27.01
CA ARG A 23 2.26 -5.74 -27.89
C ARG A 23 2.55 -6.39 -29.25
N LYS A 24 2.79 -7.70 -29.30
CA LYS A 24 3.05 -8.44 -30.54
C LYS A 24 1.79 -8.58 -31.39
N ILE A 25 0.62 -8.73 -30.77
CA ILE A 25 -0.70 -8.77 -31.43
C ILE A 25 -1.06 -7.41 -32.04
N LEU A 26 -0.97 -6.32 -31.27
CA LEU A 26 -1.32 -4.97 -31.73
C LEU A 26 -0.44 -4.46 -32.88
N ARG A 27 0.78 -5.01 -33.02
CA ARG A 27 1.69 -4.69 -34.12
C ARG A 27 1.43 -5.51 -35.39
N GLY A 28 0.38 -6.34 -35.42
CA GLY A 28 -0.05 -7.13 -36.59
C GLY A 28 0.98 -8.17 -37.07
N ARG A 29 2.08 -8.36 -36.34
CA ARG A 29 3.27 -9.07 -36.84
C ARG A 29 3.20 -10.58 -36.65
N LYS A 30 2.24 -11.09 -35.87
CA LYS A 30 2.00 -12.53 -35.67
C LYS A 30 0.52 -12.81 -35.35
N ALA A 31 -0.06 -13.80 -36.03
CA ALA A 31 -1.31 -14.43 -35.62
C ALA A 31 -1.09 -15.22 -34.32
N VAL A 32 -2.07 -15.18 -33.40
CA VAL A 32 -2.02 -15.89 -32.12
C VAL A 32 -2.04 -17.40 -32.39
N THR A 33 -0.86 -18.01 -32.46
CA THR A 33 -0.74 -19.47 -32.53
C THR A 33 -0.78 -20.05 -31.12
N ARG A 34 -1.33 -21.27 -30.99
CA ARG A 34 -1.58 -22.00 -29.71
C ARG A 34 -0.35 -22.04 -28.78
N THR A 35 0.85 -21.89 -29.32
CA THR A 35 2.13 -21.84 -28.59
C THR A 35 2.33 -20.54 -27.78
N TYR A 36 1.66 -19.45 -28.14
CA TYR A 36 1.72 -18.17 -27.39
C TYR A 36 0.79 -18.14 -26.18
N MET A 37 -0.26 -18.96 -26.18
CA MET A 37 -1.13 -19.17 -25.03
C MET A 37 -0.59 -20.29 -24.15
N LYS A 38 0.71 -20.29 -23.81
CA LYS A 38 1.15 -21.10 -22.66
C LYS A 38 0.47 -20.47 -21.45
N PRO A 39 -0.54 -21.11 -20.85
CA PRO A 39 -1.17 -20.53 -19.69
C PRO A 39 -0.07 -20.36 -18.66
N LEU A 40 0.01 -19.16 -18.07
CA LEU A 40 0.76 -19.01 -16.84
C LEU A 40 0.27 -20.13 -15.91
N ALA A 41 1.19 -20.90 -15.36
CA ALA A 41 0.83 -22.00 -14.44
C ALA A 41 0.04 -21.47 -13.23
N VAL A 42 0.13 -20.17 -12.98
CA VAL A 42 -0.59 -19.45 -11.94
C VAL A 42 -1.86 -18.84 -12.55
N PRO A 43 -3.06 -19.19 -12.04
CA PRO A 43 -4.30 -18.62 -12.55
C PRO A 43 -4.41 -17.13 -12.21
N ALA A 44 -5.12 -16.36 -13.05
CA ALA A 44 -5.22 -14.91 -12.92
C ALA A 44 -5.73 -14.45 -11.54
N TRP A 45 -6.67 -15.18 -10.94
CA TRP A 45 -7.21 -14.88 -9.60
C TRP A 45 -6.14 -14.94 -8.49
N ALA A 46 -5.15 -15.83 -8.62
CA ALA A 46 -4.09 -15.98 -7.63
C ALA A 46 -3.11 -14.80 -7.67
N ILE A 47 -2.86 -14.23 -8.85
CA ILE A 47 -2.04 -13.02 -9.00
C ILE A 47 -2.73 -11.84 -8.30
N VAL A 48 -4.03 -11.68 -8.52
CA VAL A 48 -4.82 -10.60 -7.89
C VAL A 48 -4.82 -10.74 -6.37
N LEU A 49 -4.98 -11.96 -5.83
CA LEU A 49 -4.90 -12.20 -4.38
C LEU A 49 -3.52 -11.85 -3.82
N LEU A 50 -2.45 -12.25 -4.51
CA LEU A 50 -1.09 -11.98 -4.05
C LEU A 50 -0.79 -10.47 -4.02
N VAL A 51 -1.25 -9.74 -5.05
CA VAL A 51 -1.16 -8.27 -5.08
C VAL A 51 -2.00 -7.65 -3.95
N ALA A 52 -3.24 -8.09 -3.75
CA ALA A 52 -4.10 -7.58 -2.69
C ALA A 52 -3.49 -7.75 -1.29
N ILE A 53 -2.93 -8.93 -1.00
CA ILE A 53 -2.23 -9.22 0.25
C ILE A 53 -1.01 -8.29 0.40
N GLY A 54 -0.23 -8.11 -0.68
CA GLY A 54 0.90 -7.17 -0.70
C GLY A 54 0.48 -5.75 -0.34
N GLN A 55 -0.61 -5.25 -0.95
CA GLN A 55 -1.15 -3.92 -0.66
C GLN A 55 -1.60 -3.77 0.80
N ILE A 56 -2.27 -4.78 1.36
CA ILE A 56 -2.72 -4.76 2.77
C ILE A 56 -1.53 -4.67 3.72
N ILE A 57 -0.47 -5.43 3.47
CA ILE A 57 0.75 -5.40 4.29
C ILE A 57 1.40 -4.01 4.22
N ILE A 58 1.51 -3.43 3.02
CA ILE A 58 2.11 -2.10 2.83
C ILE A 58 1.32 -1.03 3.58
N VAL A 59 -0.01 -1.02 3.44
CA VAL A 59 -0.89 -0.05 4.11
C VAL A 59 -0.84 -0.24 5.62
N SER A 60 -0.87 -1.48 6.10
CA SER A 60 -0.78 -1.78 7.53
C SER A 60 0.54 -1.27 8.13
N LEU A 61 1.66 -1.48 7.44
CA LEU A 61 2.96 -1.01 7.90
C LEU A 61 3.05 0.52 7.91
N LEU A 62 2.52 1.17 6.87
CA LEU A 62 2.46 2.62 6.78
C LEU A 62 1.63 3.23 7.91
N TYR A 63 0.52 2.60 8.28
CA TYR A 63 -0.31 3.03 9.40
C TYR A 63 0.42 2.91 10.75
N LEU A 64 1.14 1.81 10.99
CA LEU A 64 1.92 1.63 12.22
C LEU A 64 3.03 2.69 12.36
N LEU A 65 3.70 3.03 11.25
CA LEU A 65 4.68 4.11 11.22
C LEU A 65 4.03 5.46 11.56
N LEU A 66 2.86 5.77 10.96
CA LEU A 66 2.11 6.97 11.27
C LEU A 66 1.73 7.04 12.75
N LYS A 67 1.24 5.92 13.29
CA LYS A 67 0.84 5.81 14.69
C LYS A 67 2.02 6.12 15.63
N ALA A 68 3.15 5.46 15.40
CA ALA A 68 4.36 5.64 16.20
C ALA A 68 4.94 7.06 16.10
N VAL A 69 4.85 7.71 14.94
CA VAL A 69 5.46 9.03 14.72
C VAL A 69 4.58 10.17 15.25
N ILE A 70 3.26 10.08 15.08
CA ILE A 70 2.34 11.20 15.31
C ILE A 70 1.43 10.96 16.52
N LEU A 71 0.81 9.79 16.59
CA LEU A 71 -0.24 9.50 17.58
C LEU A 71 0.32 9.20 18.96
N ASP A 72 1.45 8.50 19.04
CA ASP A 72 2.07 8.15 20.32
C ASP A 72 2.89 9.31 20.92
N ARG A 73 2.95 10.49 20.25
CA ARG A 73 3.56 11.66 20.87
C ARG A 73 2.60 12.24 21.92
N PRO A 74 3.06 12.45 23.16
CA PRO A 74 2.24 13.09 24.16
C PRO A 74 1.91 14.52 23.69
N VAL A 75 0.64 14.76 23.39
CA VAL A 75 0.11 16.09 23.11
C VAL A 75 0.28 16.88 24.40
N LYS A 76 1.30 17.75 24.46
CA LYS A 76 1.43 18.70 25.55
C LYS A 76 0.28 19.70 25.42
N PRO A 77 -0.69 19.72 26.35
CA PRO A 77 -1.72 20.74 26.31
C PRO A 77 -1.05 22.10 26.53
N SER A 78 -1.00 22.91 25.47
CA SER A 78 -0.45 24.27 25.52
C SER A 78 -1.55 25.29 25.81
N TYR A 79 -2.54 24.93 26.63
CA TYR A 79 -3.53 25.88 27.11
C TYR A 79 -3.11 26.38 28.50
N THR A 80 -2.91 27.69 28.59
CA THR A 80 -2.79 28.38 29.87
C THR A 80 -4.18 28.38 30.50
N ILE A 81 -4.34 27.65 31.60
CA ILE A 81 -5.51 27.82 32.45
C ILE A 81 -5.32 29.19 33.10
N GLU A 82 -5.98 30.22 32.57
CA GLU A 82 -6.13 31.46 33.33
C GLU A 82 -6.93 31.10 34.59
N PRO A 83 -6.38 31.29 35.80
CA PRO A 83 -7.15 31.08 37.00
C PRO A 83 -8.28 32.10 36.97
N MET A 84 -9.53 31.62 36.90
CA MET A 84 -10.69 32.45 37.11
C MET A 84 -10.65 32.93 38.56
N VAL A 85 -10.04 34.10 38.78
CA VAL A 85 -10.14 34.85 40.03
C VAL A 85 -11.60 35.28 40.10
N ARG A 86 -12.44 34.45 40.73
CA ARG A 86 -13.78 34.85 41.13
C ARG A 86 -13.58 35.97 42.16
N PRO A 87 -14.08 37.21 41.95
CA PRO A 87 -14.04 38.18 43.01
C PRO A 87 -14.84 37.59 44.16
N VAL A 88 -14.17 37.34 45.29
CA VAL A 88 -14.85 36.98 46.54
C VAL A 88 -15.65 38.21 46.91
N GLU A 89 -16.96 38.13 46.67
CA GLU A 89 -17.92 39.15 47.05
C GLU A 89 -17.87 39.27 48.57
N SER A 90 -17.23 40.35 49.02
CA SER A 90 -17.15 40.73 50.41
C SER A 90 -18.48 41.37 50.82
N SER A 91 -19.31 40.64 51.58
CA SER A 91 -20.24 41.21 52.57
C SER A 91 -20.88 40.11 53.41
N PRO A 92 -21.35 40.42 54.64
CA PRO A 92 -21.32 41.69 55.37
C PRO A 92 -20.33 41.72 56.56
#